data_AF-A0A7G2K238-F1
#
_entry.id   AF-A0A7G2K238-F1
#
_cell.length_a   1.000
_cell.length_b   1.000
_cell.length_c   1.000
_cell.angle_alpha   90.00
_cell.angle_beta   90.00
_cell.angle_gamma   90.00
#
_symmetry.space_group_name_H-M   'P 1'
#
loop_
_entity.id
_entity.type
_entity.pdbx_description
1 polymer ?
#
loop_
_entity_poly.entity_id
_entity_poly.type
_entity_poly.pdbx_seq_one_letter_code
_entity_poly.pdbx_strand_id
1 'polypeptide(L)'
;MIDNIMLINTMNNSLLDREGVIEKYGIPPELIIDYLALMGDSADNIPGVAGVGEKTALGLLQGIGSMAEIYANLEKVAELP
;
A
#
# COMPACT_ATOMS: atom_id res chain seq x y z
N MET A 1 2.28 11.75 -12.32
CA MET A 1 2.48 13.13 -11.81
C MET A 1 2.62 13.10 -10.28
N ILE A 2 3.65 12.45 -9.75
CA ILE A 2 3.96 12.43 -8.30
C ILE A 2 5.47 12.52 -8.04
N ASP A 3 6.28 12.59 -9.10
CA ASP A 3 7.75 12.55 -9.03
C ASP A 3 8.36 13.83 -8.43
N ASN A 4 7.54 14.84 -8.13
CA ASN A 4 7.98 16.14 -7.60
C ASN A 4 7.41 16.47 -6.21
N ILE A 5 6.81 15.49 -5.52
CA ILE A 5 6.24 15.69 -4.17
C ILE A 5 7.11 14.97 -3.15
N MET A 6 7.48 15.68 -2.07
CA MET A 6 8.25 15.16 -0.95
C MET A 6 7.60 15.56 0.37
N LEU A 7 7.72 14.71 1.38
CA LEU A 7 7.21 14.95 2.73
C LEU A 7 8.39 15.08 3.70
N ILE A 8 8.46 16.19 4.43
CA ILE A 8 9.51 16.45 5.41
C ILE A 8 8.92 16.32 6.81
N ASN A 9 9.49 15.44 7.63
CA ASN A 9 9.17 15.34 9.06
C ASN A 9 10.12 16.23 9.86
N THR A 10 9.62 17.33 10.41
CA THR A 10 10.44 18.31 11.14
C THR A 10 10.80 17.86 12.56
N MET A 11 10.21 16.77 13.08
CA MET A 11 10.53 16.26 14.42
C MET A 11 11.81 15.44 14.44
N ASN A 12 12.13 14.77 13.33
CA ASN A 12 13.34 13.94 13.18
C ASN A 12 14.18 14.31 11.94
N ASN A 13 13.80 15.38 11.23
CA ASN A 13 14.44 15.87 10.01
C ASN A 13 14.51 14.83 8.87
N SER A 14 13.61 13.85 8.83
CA SER A 14 13.56 12.84 7.76
C SER A 14 12.80 13.36 6.53
N LEU A 15 13.28 13.01 5.34
CA LEU A 15 12.61 13.27 4.07
C LEU A 15 12.04 11.96 3.52
N LEU A 16 10.80 11.99 3.04
CA LEU A 16 10.15 10.88 2.38
C LEU A 16 9.78 11.31 0.96
N ASP A 17 10.51 10.76 -0.01
CA ASP A 17 10.24 10.88 -1.44
C ASP A 17 9.67 9.55 -1.98
N ARG A 18 9.51 9.45 -3.30
CA ARG A 18 8.99 8.24 -3.94
C ARG A 18 9.78 6.98 -3.57
N GLU A 19 11.10 7.04 -3.64
CA GLU A 19 11.96 5.89 -3.34
C GLU A 19 11.86 5.53 -1.86
N GLY A 20 11.84 6.52 -0.96
CA GLY A 20 11.62 6.30 0.46
C GLY A 20 10.27 5.66 0.77
N VAL A 21 9.21 5.95 0.00
CA VAL A 21 7.91 5.26 0.11
C VAL A 21 8.06 3.79 -0.28
N ILE A 22 8.72 3.50 -1.39
CA ILE A 22 8.95 2.13 -1.86
C ILE A 22 9.80 1.35 -0.86
N GLU A 23 10.87 1.95 -0.31
CA GLU A 23 11.70 1.30 0.72
C GLU A 23 10.91 1.03 2.01
N LYS A 24 10.05 1.97 2.42
CA LYS A 24 9.31 1.87 3.68
C LYS A 24 8.13 0.91 3.60
N TYR A 25 7.40 0.91 2.48
CA TYR A 25 6.14 0.17 2.34
C TYR A 25 6.23 -0.98 1.34
N GLY A 26 7.31 -1.10 0.55
CA GLY A 26 7.46 -2.14 -0.47
C GLY A 26 6.60 -1.92 -1.72
N ILE A 27 5.83 -0.84 -1.79
CA ILE A 27 4.95 -0.49 -2.91
C ILE A 27 5.12 0.99 -3.26
N PRO A 28 4.86 1.37 -4.52
CA PRO A 28 4.98 2.74 -4.94
C PRO A 28 3.81 3.59 -4.38
N PRO A 29 3.99 4.92 -4.26
CA PRO A 29 3.00 5.80 -3.61
C PRO A 29 1.60 5.75 -4.24
N GLU A 30 1.47 5.38 -5.51
CA GLU A 30 0.21 5.16 -6.21
C GLU A 30 -0.68 4.09 -5.54
N LEU A 31 -0.07 3.08 -4.91
CA LEU A 31 -0.77 1.94 -4.31
C LEU A 31 -1.01 2.10 -2.81
N ILE A 32 -0.53 3.19 -2.20
CA ILE A 32 -0.67 3.42 -0.74
C ILE A 32 -2.15 3.54 -0.33
N ILE A 33 -2.98 4.15 -1.17
CA ILE A 33 -4.42 4.27 -0.90
C ILE A 33 -5.06 2.87 -0.82
N ASP A 34 -4.74 2.01 -1.78
CA ASP A 34 -5.25 0.64 -1.82
C ASP A 34 -4.71 -0.21 -0.67
N TYR A 35 -3.44 -0.01 -0.29
CA TYR A 35 -2.82 -0.66 0.86
C TYR A 35 -3.53 -0.30 2.18
N LEU A 36 -3.80 0.99 2.40
CA LEU A 36 -4.54 1.44 3.56
C LEU A 36 -6.00 0.96 3.54
N ALA A 37 -6.61 0.83 2.36
CA ALA A 37 -7.95 0.25 2.24
C ALA A 37 -7.98 -1.25 2.62
N LEU A 38 -6.91 -2.00 2.31
CA LEU A 38 -6.77 -3.41 2.73
C LEU A 38 -6.54 -3.53 4.24
N MET A 39 -5.60 -2.75 4.77
CA MET A 39 -5.16 -2.82 6.16
C MET A 39 -6.15 -2.19 7.14
N GLY A 40 -6.88 -1.17 6.70
CA GLY A 40 -7.58 -0.25 7.57
C GLY A 40 -6.62 0.70 8.29
N ASP A 41 -7.20 1.53 9.16
CA ASP A 41 -6.47 2.45 10.02
C ASP A 41 -7.01 2.35 11.45
N SER A 42 -6.17 1.84 12.36
CA SER A 42 -6.54 1.66 13.77
C SER A 42 -6.60 2.99 14.53
N ALA A 43 -5.85 4.01 14.14
CA ALA A 43 -5.90 5.33 14.77
C ALA A 43 -7.22 6.04 14.47
N ASP A 44 -7.72 5.88 13.24
CA ASP A 44 -8.97 6.48 12.77
C ASP A 44 -10.20 5.56 12.95
N ASN A 45 -10.03 4.38 13.57
CA ASN A 45 -11.07 3.35 13.73
C ASN A 45 -11.70 2.89 12.40
N ILE A 46 -10.91 2.87 11.32
CA ILE A 46 -11.31 2.38 10.01
C ILE A 46 -10.94 0.90 9.91
N PRO A 47 -11.91 -0.03 9.88
CA PRO A 47 -11.62 -1.44 9.72
C PRO A 47 -11.13 -1.75 8.29
N GLY A 48 -10.10 -2.57 8.19
CA GLY A 48 -9.63 -3.13 6.93
C GLY A 48 -10.40 -4.38 6.50
N VAL A 49 -9.89 -5.06 5.48
CA VAL A 49 -10.43 -6.33 5.01
C VAL A 49 -10.08 -7.43 6.00
N ALA A 50 -11.10 -8.12 6.52
CA ALA A 50 -10.91 -9.20 7.47
C ALA A 50 -10.02 -10.32 6.89
N GLY A 51 -8.98 -10.70 7.63
CA GLY A 51 -8.03 -11.73 7.21
C GLY A 51 -6.92 -11.25 6.28
N VAL A 52 -6.94 -9.98 5.84
CA VAL A 52 -5.84 -9.37 5.09
C VAL A 52 -4.96 -8.59 6.04
N GLY A 53 -3.76 -9.11 6.29
CA GLY A 53 -2.70 -8.40 7.02
C GLY A 53 -1.67 -7.79 6.07
N GLU A 54 -0.63 -7.18 6.63
CA GLU A 54 0.40 -6.45 5.88
C GLU A 54 1.02 -7.29 4.76
N LYS A 55 1.42 -8.53 5.07
CA LYS A 55 2.07 -9.42 4.09
C LYS A 55 1.14 -9.77 2.93
N THR A 56 -0.12 -10.06 3.22
CA THR A 56 -1.13 -10.39 2.21
C THR A 56 -1.45 -9.17 1.36
N ALA A 57 -1.60 -8.00 1.97
CA ALA A 57 -1.81 -6.75 1.26
C ALA A 57 -0.65 -6.43 0.31
N LEU A 58 0.59 -6.56 0.77
CA LEU A 58 1.78 -6.34 -0.07
C LEU A 58 1.88 -7.37 -1.18
N GLY A 59 1.65 -8.65 -0.91
CA GLY A 59 1.67 -9.70 -1.95
C GLY A 59 0.66 -9.46 -3.05
N LEU A 60 -0.56 -9.05 -2.70
CA LEU A 60 -1.60 -8.67 -3.65
C LEU A 60 -1.20 -7.46 -4.48
N LEU A 61 -0.75 -6.38 -3.84
CA LEU A 61 -0.45 -5.13 -4.52
C LEU A 61 0.82 -5.19 -5.37
N GLN A 62 1.83 -5.93 -4.93
CA GLN A 62 3.06 -6.16 -5.70
C GLN A 62 2.84 -7.14 -6.86
N GLY A 63 2.00 -8.15 -6.66
CA GLY A 63 1.77 -9.23 -7.63
C GLY A 63 0.71 -8.91 -8.69
N ILE A 64 -0.37 -8.23 -8.31
CA ILE A 64 -1.51 -7.95 -9.19
C ILE A 64 -1.60 -6.47 -9.53
N GLY A 65 -1.32 -5.59 -8.57
CA GLY A 65 -1.41 -4.14 -8.74
C GLY A 65 -2.51 -3.52 -7.89
N SER A 66 -3.36 -2.68 -8.47
CA SER A 66 -4.37 -1.93 -7.71
C SER A 66 -5.55 -2.78 -7.20
N MET A 67 -6.35 -2.23 -6.29
CA MET A 67 -7.63 -2.82 -5.89
C MET A 67 -8.52 -3.19 -7.08
N ALA A 68 -8.63 -2.28 -8.05
CA ALA A 68 -9.42 -2.51 -9.26
C ALA A 68 -8.92 -3.73 -10.05
N GLU A 69 -7.60 -3.90 -10.15
CA GLU A 69 -7.01 -5.05 -10.84
C GLU A 69 -7.21 -6.36 -10.09
N ILE A 70 -7.15 -6.32 -8.75
CA ILE A 70 -7.46 -7.47 -7.89
C ILE A 70 -8.90 -7.94 -8.11
N TYR A 71 -9.87 -7.03 -8.10
CA TYR A 71 -11.27 -7.36 -8.37
C TYR A 71 -11.52 -7.83 -9.80
N ALA A 72 -10.75 -7.31 -10.78
CA ALA A 72 -10.85 -7.72 -12.17
C ALA A 72 -10.21 -9.09 -12.45
N ASN A 73 -9.29 -9.56 -11.61
CA ASN A 73 -8.53 -10.81 -11.79
C ASN A 73 -8.59 -11.68 -10.53
N LEU A 74 -9.79 -11.92 -9.99
CA LEU A 74 -9.96 -12.67 -8.74
C LEU A 74 -9.36 -14.08 -8.80
N GLU A 75 -9.29 -14.71 -9.97
CA GLU A 75 -8.62 -16.01 -10.12
C GLU A 75 -7.13 -15.98 -9.74
N LYS A 76 -6.43 -14.86 -9.99
CA LYS A 76 -5.00 -14.71 -9.67
C LYS A 76 -4.73 -14.59 -8.18
N VAL A 77 -5.74 -14.20 -7.40
CA VAL A 77 -5.61 -14.10 -5.94
C VAL A 77 -5.34 -15.47 -5.32
N ALA A 78 -5.90 -16.53 -5.89
CA ALA A 78 -5.70 -17.91 -5.39
C ALA A 78 -4.31 -18.48 -5.75
N GLU A 79 -3.60 -17.85 -6.70
CA GLU A 79 -2.29 -18.30 -7.18
C GLU A 79 -1.12 -17.61 -6.45
N LEU A 80 -1.41 -16.60 -5.63
CA LEU A 80 -0.42 -15.91 -4.81
C LEU A 80 -0.12 -16.73 -3.52
N PRO A 81 1.16 -16.79 -3.10
CA PRO A 81 1.62 -17.61 -1.99
C PRO A 81 1.14 -17.13 -0.60
#